data_AF-A0A8H4W5F2-F1
#
_entry.id   AF-A0A8H4W5F2-F1
#
_cell.length_a   1.000
_cell.length_b   1.000
_cell.length_c   1.000
_cell.angle_alpha   90.00
_cell.angle_beta   90.00
_cell.angle_gamma   90.00
#
_symmetry.space_group_name_H-M   'P 1'
#
loop_
_entity.id
_entity.type
_entity.pdbx_description
1 polymer ?
#
loop_
_entity_poly.entity_id
_entity_poly.type
_entity_poly.pdbx_seq_one_letter_code
_entity_poly.pdbx_strand_id
1 'polypeptide(L)'
;MTTNPSALGGKSFDALLFDLDSLKDIPELSIAIRSFLEGEYKAILQNSTSQTLFEKLSGTVTTLQAGHDTVFQDGSFQSENDAVFVLLTGLAAFNAFLQANVTGPPLDLQNVLPGKEPTVFRDRCLRSLDVDGVSVYQHIPHVELFCLARMVFTTFFPRIIQGSFIDCKWMRVRINAYHQRLLSGVSVGRLVDTITLQNVIEKGLTELEDEIFAPTSSLSTESKAQFLLEKAQIHIMQGLDIKAKDDVQRATATSGLSYALSGALGKRTKFQQNDISQLVVFAKSRDPNYSSTENSTNSPE
;
A
#
# COMPACT_ATOMS: atom_id res chain seq x y z
N MET A 1 -37.95 6.57 -7.63
CA MET A 1 -36.63 5.96 -7.88
C MET A 1 -35.97 5.77 -6.53
N THR A 2 -36.11 4.59 -5.95
CA THR A 2 -35.47 4.20 -4.70
C THR A 2 -33.99 3.98 -5.00
N THR A 3 -33.14 4.89 -4.56
CA THR A 3 -31.68 4.70 -4.57
C THR A 3 -31.38 3.51 -3.67
N ASN A 4 -30.92 2.39 -4.25
CA ASN A 4 -30.33 1.33 -3.44
C ASN A 4 -29.20 1.97 -2.60
N PRO A 5 -29.17 1.75 -1.28
CA PRO A 5 -28.05 2.23 -0.47
C PRO A 5 -26.76 1.61 -1.00
N SER A 6 -25.71 2.40 -1.23
CA SER A 6 -24.40 1.88 -1.65
C SER A 6 -23.93 0.85 -0.64
N ALA A 7 -23.48 -0.31 -1.08
CA ALA A 7 -23.02 -1.39 -0.19
C ALA A 7 -21.82 -0.94 0.67
N LEU A 8 -21.10 0.09 0.23
CA LEU A 8 -19.89 0.62 0.86
C LEU A 8 -20.14 1.70 1.92
N GLY A 9 -21.41 2.03 2.20
CA GLY A 9 -21.77 3.09 3.16
C GLY A 9 -21.16 4.46 2.83
N GLY A 10 -20.88 4.73 1.56
CA GLY A 10 -20.26 5.98 1.10
C GLY A 10 -18.76 6.14 1.39
N LYS A 11 -18.07 5.11 1.90
CA LYS A 11 -16.62 5.16 2.15
C LYS A 11 -15.84 5.00 0.83
N SER A 12 -14.76 5.78 0.67
CA SER A 12 -13.79 5.56 -0.42
C SER A 12 -13.00 4.28 -0.17
N PHE A 13 -12.43 3.68 -1.22
CA PHE A 13 -11.62 2.47 -1.04
C PHE A 13 -10.35 2.74 -0.23
N ASP A 14 -9.80 3.96 -0.33
CA ASP A 14 -8.68 4.39 0.51
C ASP A 14 -9.07 4.43 2.00
N ALA A 15 -10.30 4.84 2.34
CA ALA A 15 -10.81 4.76 3.72
C ALA A 15 -11.07 3.30 4.16
N LEU A 16 -11.55 2.45 3.25
CA LEU A 16 -11.80 1.03 3.54
C LEU A 16 -10.54 0.26 3.90
N LEU A 17 -9.36 0.67 3.44
CA LEU A 17 -8.09 0.05 3.84
C LEU A 17 -7.88 0.03 5.37
N PHE A 18 -8.49 0.98 6.08
CA PHE A 18 -8.37 1.11 7.54
C PHE A 18 -9.60 0.57 8.29
N ASP A 19 -10.64 0.15 7.59
CA ASP A 19 -11.92 -0.25 8.18
C ASP A 19 -12.62 -1.35 7.37
N LEU A 20 -11.86 -2.34 6.91
CA LEU A 20 -12.40 -3.54 6.25
C LEU A 20 -13.33 -4.33 7.18
N ASP A 21 -13.16 -4.20 8.50
CA ASP A 21 -14.00 -4.84 9.52
C ASP A 21 -15.47 -4.45 9.35
N SER A 22 -15.74 -3.20 8.97
CA SER A 22 -17.10 -2.70 8.72
C SER A 22 -17.86 -3.43 7.60
N LEU A 23 -17.18 -4.22 6.76
CA LEU A 23 -17.81 -5.00 5.69
C LEU A 23 -18.15 -6.44 6.10
N LYS A 24 -17.87 -6.85 7.35
CA LYS A 24 -18.15 -8.21 7.85
C LYS A 24 -19.63 -8.57 7.88
N ASP A 25 -20.51 -7.58 8.01
CA ASP A 25 -21.95 -7.79 8.15
C ASP A 25 -22.65 -7.98 6.80
N ILE A 26 -21.95 -7.72 5.68
CA ILE A 26 -22.48 -7.94 4.33
C ILE A 26 -22.35 -9.45 4.01
N PRO A 27 -23.46 -10.20 3.86
CA PRO A 27 -23.42 -11.66 3.76
C PRO A 27 -22.53 -12.18 2.62
N GLU A 28 -22.54 -11.50 1.47
CA GLU A 28 -21.75 -11.89 0.29
C GLU A 28 -20.25 -11.71 0.52
N LEU A 29 -19.84 -10.72 1.31
CA LEU A 29 -18.43 -10.35 1.52
C LEU A 29 -17.85 -10.95 2.81
N SER A 30 -18.71 -11.31 3.77
CA SER A 30 -18.34 -11.69 5.15
C SER A 30 -17.23 -12.72 5.22
N ILE A 31 -17.34 -13.80 4.43
CA ILE A 31 -16.36 -14.90 4.42
C ILE A 31 -14.99 -14.39 3.95
N ALA A 32 -14.94 -13.67 2.83
CA ALA A 32 -13.69 -13.18 2.26
C ALA A 32 -13.04 -12.11 3.15
N ILE A 33 -13.83 -11.24 3.78
CA ILE A 33 -13.34 -10.24 4.74
C ILE A 33 -12.74 -10.92 5.97
N ARG A 34 -13.40 -11.92 6.54
CA ARG A 34 -12.87 -12.69 7.68
C ARG A 34 -11.56 -13.38 7.31
N SER A 35 -11.52 -14.10 6.17
CA SER A 35 -10.29 -14.74 5.70
C SER A 35 -9.15 -13.73 5.51
N PHE A 36 -9.45 -12.51 5.03
CA PHE A 36 -8.42 -11.48 4.85
C PHE A 36 -7.84 -11.03 6.19
N LEU A 37 -8.71 -10.74 7.16
CA LEU A 37 -8.33 -10.24 8.48
C LEU A 37 -7.61 -11.31 9.31
N GLU A 38 -7.90 -12.58 9.10
CA GLU A 38 -7.23 -13.72 9.73
C GLU A 38 -5.89 -14.06 9.05
N GLY A 39 -5.55 -13.43 7.91
CA GLY A 39 -4.33 -13.71 7.16
C GLY A 39 -4.40 -14.94 6.25
N GLU A 40 -5.59 -15.47 6.02
CA GLU A 40 -5.86 -16.63 5.15
C GLU A 40 -5.87 -16.23 3.66
N TYR A 41 -4.78 -15.61 3.20
CA TYR A 41 -4.67 -15.05 1.85
C TYR A 41 -4.81 -16.12 0.76
N LYS A 42 -4.39 -17.37 1.03
CA LYS A 42 -4.54 -18.50 0.10
C LYS A 42 -6.01 -18.73 -0.26
N ALA A 43 -6.91 -18.70 0.72
CA ALA A 43 -8.34 -18.91 0.48
C ALA A 43 -8.92 -17.84 -0.45
N ILE A 44 -8.54 -16.57 -0.25
CA ILE A 44 -8.95 -15.46 -1.11
C ILE A 44 -8.44 -15.68 -2.53
N LEU A 45 -7.15 -16.00 -2.68
CA LEU A 45 -6.52 -16.16 -3.98
C LEU A 45 -7.04 -17.38 -4.76
N GLN A 46 -7.71 -18.33 -4.11
CA GLN A 46 -8.37 -19.48 -4.74
C GLN A 46 -9.81 -19.19 -5.18
N ASN A 47 -10.40 -18.06 -4.78
CA ASN A 47 -11.76 -17.72 -5.16
C ASN A 47 -11.87 -17.43 -6.67
N SER A 48 -13.08 -17.59 -7.20
CA SER A 48 -13.36 -17.40 -8.64
C SER A 48 -12.88 -16.04 -9.16
N THR A 49 -13.10 -14.95 -8.42
CA THR A 49 -12.63 -13.60 -8.77
C THR A 49 -11.12 -13.57 -8.95
N SER A 50 -10.35 -14.14 -8.01
CA SER A 50 -8.90 -14.15 -8.08
C SER A 50 -8.39 -15.03 -9.22
N GLN A 51 -9.01 -16.19 -9.45
CA GLN A 51 -8.65 -17.07 -10.56
C GLN A 51 -8.91 -16.42 -11.92
N THR A 52 -10.05 -15.75 -12.10
CA THR A 52 -10.34 -14.95 -13.31
C THR A 52 -9.31 -13.83 -13.51
N LEU A 53 -8.89 -13.15 -12.43
CA LEU A 53 -7.86 -12.11 -12.51
C LEU A 53 -6.49 -12.69 -12.89
N PHE A 54 -6.14 -13.87 -12.37
CA PHE A 54 -4.91 -14.59 -12.76
C PHE A 54 -4.92 -14.99 -14.24
N GLU A 55 -6.05 -15.46 -14.76
CA GLU A 55 -6.20 -15.76 -16.20
C GLU A 55 -6.03 -14.50 -17.06
N LYS A 56 -6.66 -13.39 -16.66
CA LYS A 56 -6.48 -12.08 -17.30
C LYS A 56 -5.02 -11.61 -17.26
N LEU A 57 -4.34 -11.79 -16.12
CA LEU A 57 -2.92 -11.46 -15.98
C LEU A 57 -2.08 -12.29 -16.96
N SER A 58 -2.28 -13.61 -17.00
CA SER A 58 -1.58 -14.51 -17.93
C SER A 58 -1.77 -14.06 -19.39
N GLY A 59 -3.00 -13.70 -19.79
CA GLY A 59 -3.29 -13.18 -21.13
C GLY A 59 -2.61 -11.83 -21.41
N THR A 60 -2.60 -10.92 -20.44
CA THR A 60 -2.02 -9.58 -20.58
C THR A 60 -0.51 -9.64 -20.76
N VAL A 61 0.19 -10.40 -19.91
CA VAL A 61 1.65 -10.45 -19.98
C VAL A 61 2.15 -11.22 -21.21
N THR A 62 1.29 -12.06 -21.82
CA THR A 62 1.57 -12.68 -23.11
C THR A 62 1.55 -11.65 -24.25
N THR A 63 0.67 -10.66 -24.16
CA THR A 63 0.46 -9.63 -25.18
C THR A 63 1.25 -8.38 -24.79
N LEU A 64 2.59 -8.44 -24.92
CA LEU A 64 3.55 -7.40 -24.49
C LEU A 64 3.32 -5.97 -25.06
N GLN A 65 2.24 -5.69 -25.80
CA GLN A 65 2.04 -4.45 -26.54
C GLN A 65 0.59 -3.95 -26.68
N ALA A 66 -0.42 -4.58 -26.08
CA ALA A 66 -1.78 -4.04 -26.12
C ALA A 66 -2.05 -3.18 -24.88
N GLY A 67 -2.44 -1.92 -25.09
CA GLY A 67 -2.68 -0.95 -24.03
C GLY A 67 -3.50 -1.52 -22.86
N HIS A 68 -3.08 -1.15 -21.66
CA HIS A 68 -3.64 -1.54 -20.36
C HIS A 68 -5.19 -1.42 -20.29
N ASP A 69 -5.79 -0.59 -21.14
CA ASP A 69 -7.23 -0.31 -21.15
C ASP A 69 -8.11 -1.43 -21.73
N THR A 70 -7.55 -2.45 -22.39
CA THR A 70 -8.36 -3.50 -23.07
C THR A 70 -8.69 -4.74 -22.22
N VAL A 71 -7.91 -5.01 -21.16
CA VAL A 71 -7.97 -6.25 -20.36
C VAL A 71 -9.32 -6.48 -19.66
N PHE A 72 -10.05 -5.40 -19.42
CA PHE A 72 -11.27 -5.40 -18.62
C PHE A 72 -12.49 -4.80 -19.34
N GLN A 73 -12.47 -4.77 -20.68
CA GLN A 73 -13.60 -4.30 -21.49
C GLN A 73 -14.69 -5.36 -21.69
N ASP A 74 -14.50 -6.57 -21.15
CA ASP A 74 -15.36 -7.74 -21.33
C ASP A 74 -16.62 -7.75 -20.45
N GLY A 75 -16.90 -6.67 -19.71
CA GLY A 75 -18.04 -6.60 -18.81
C GLY A 75 -17.88 -7.42 -17.53
N SER A 76 -16.67 -7.87 -17.20
CA SER A 76 -16.37 -8.50 -15.90
C SER A 76 -16.38 -7.47 -14.77
N PHE A 77 -16.76 -7.89 -13.55
CA PHE A 77 -16.69 -7.10 -12.31
C PHE A 77 -17.47 -5.77 -12.33
N GLN A 78 -18.78 -5.84 -12.53
CA GLN A 78 -19.65 -4.67 -12.75
C GLN A 78 -20.50 -4.28 -11.53
N SER A 79 -20.46 -5.06 -10.44
CA SER A 79 -21.12 -4.71 -9.19
C SER A 79 -20.14 -4.09 -8.17
N GLU A 80 -20.66 -3.34 -7.20
CA GLU A 80 -19.85 -2.84 -6.08
C GLU A 80 -19.20 -3.99 -5.30
N ASN A 81 -19.91 -5.09 -5.08
CA ASN A 81 -19.37 -6.28 -4.41
C ASN A 81 -18.22 -6.91 -5.20
N ASP A 82 -18.32 -6.98 -6.53
CA ASP A 82 -17.22 -7.44 -7.37
C ASP A 82 -15.98 -6.55 -7.20
N ALA A 83 -16.17 -5.23 -7.15
CA ALA A 83 -15.09 -4.28 -6.94
C ALA A 83 -14.39 -4.51 -5.60
N VAL A 84 -15.15 -4.84 -4.53
CA VAL A 84 -14.59 -5.22 -3.24
C VAL A 84 -13.83 -6.54 -3.32
N PHE A 85 -14.34 -7.55 -4.02
CA PHE A 85 -13.59 -8.81 -4.22
C PHE A 85 -12.30 -8.61 -5.01
N VAL A 86 -12.30 -7.72 -6.01
CA VAL A 86 -11.11 -7.35 -6.77
C VAL A 86 -10.11 -6.61 -5.88
N LEU A 87 -10.58 -5.67 -5.05
CA LEU A 87 -9.77 -5.00 -4.02
C LEU A 87 -9.12 -6.02 -3.07
N LEU A 88 -9.91 -6.93 -2.49
CA LEU A 88 -9.42 -7.97 -1.58
C LEU A 88 -8.42 -8.91 -2.26
N THR A 89 -8.64 -9.24 -3.54
CA THR A 89 -7.68 -10.02 -4.32
C THR A 89 -6.34 -9.31 -4.42
N GLY A 90 -6.35 -8.01 -4.77
CA GLY A 90 -5.13 -7.21 -4.87
C GLY A 90 -4.39 -7.09 -3.53
N LEU A 91 -5.14 -6.85 -2.44
CA LEU A 91 -4.58 -6.79 -1.09
C LEU A 91 -4.00 -8.14 -0.64
N ALA A 92 -4.73 -9.24 -0.83
CA ALA A 92 -4.28 -10.58 -0.47
C ALA A 92 -3.06 -11.00 -1.28
N ALA A 93 -3.02 -10.69 -2.57
CA ALA A 93 -1.87 -10.97 -3.43
C ALA A 93 -0.63 -10.21 -2.95
N PHE A 94 -0.76 -8.92 -2.64
CA PHE A 94 0.36 -8.12 -2.13
C PHE A 94 0.82 -8.59 -0.75
N ASN A 95 -0.10 -8.86 0.18
CA ASN A 95 0.25 -9.34 1.51
C ASN A 95 0.89 -10.73 1.48
N ALA A 96 0.36 -11.66 0.68
CA ALA A 96 0.98 -12.98 0.48
C ALA A 96 2.38 -12.87 -0.13
N PHE A 97 2.58 -11.94 -1.07
CA PHE A 97 3.89 -11.63 -1.64
C PHE A 97 4.85 -11.10 -0.56
N LEU A 98 4.43 -10.13 0.25
CA LEU A 98 5.22 -9.60 1.36
C LEU A 98 5.53 -10.67 2.42
N GLN A 99 4.58 -11.56 2.71
CA GLN A 99 4.78 -12.67 3.62
C GLN A 99 5.88 -13.61 3.11
N ALA A 100 5.86 -13.96 1.82
CA ALA A 100 6.86 -14.83 1.23
C ALA A 100 8.26 -14.19 1.11
N ASN A 101 8.34 -12.86 0.99
CA ASN A 101 9.57 -12.15 0.63
C ASN A 101 10.18 -11.28 1.74
N VAL A 102 9.40 -10.88 2.75
CA VAL A 102 9.78 -9.86 3.73
C VAL A 102 9.55 -10.32 5.16
N THR A 103 8.34 -10.75 5.51
CA THR A 103 7.98 -11.01 6.92
C THR A 103 8.15 -12.47 7.33
N GLY A 104 7.92 -13.41 6.42
CA GLY A 104 7.77 -14.83 6.75
C GLY A 104 6.49 -15.12 7.57
N PRO A 105 6.21 -16.40 7.87
CA PRO A 105 6.87 -17.61 7.36
C PRO A 105 6.52 -17.90 5.88
N PRO A 106 7.24 -18.80 5.18
CA PRO A 106 6.91 -19.18 3.81
C PRO A 106 5.46 -19.65 3.68
N LEU A 107 4.77 -19.19 2.63
CA LEU A 107 3.36 -19.51 2.38
C LEU A 107 3.25 -20.68 1.40
N ASP A 108 2.44 -21.69 1.75
CA ASP A 108 2.13 -22.79 0.83
C ASP A 108 1.08 -22.36 -0.20
N LEU A 109 1.55 -21.93 -1.38
CA LEU A 109 0.71 -21.44 -2.48
C LEU A 109 0.37 -22.53 -3.51
N GLN A 110 0.43 -23.80 -3.12
CA GLN A 110 -0.04 -24.91 -3.97
C GLN A 110 -1.47 -24.65 -4.46
N ASN A 111 -1.68 -24.85 -5.77
CA ASN A 111 -2.95 -24.68 -6.47
C ASN A 111 -3.52 -23.25 -6.50
N VAL A 112 -2.72 -22.22 -6.20
CA VAL A 112 -3.15 -20.81 -6.31
C VAL A 112 -2.87 -20.24 -7.70
N LEU A 113 -1.66 -20.49 -8.22
CA LEU A 113 -1.24 -19.93 -9.51
C LEU A 113 -1.85 -20.72 -10.68
N PRO A 114 -2.27 -20.03 -11.76
CA PRO A 114 -2.91 -20.68 -12.88
C PRO A 114 -1.91 -21.51 -13.70
N GLY A 115 -2.38 -22.66 -14.20
CA GLY A 115 -1.95 -23.19 -15.49
C GLY A 115 -0.75 -24.15 -15.54
N LYS A 116 -0.64 -24.76 -16.72
CA LYS A 116 0.19 -25.93 -17.06
C LYS A 116 1.68 -25.61 -17.30
N GLU A 117 2.05 -24.33 -17.39
CA GLU A 117 3.41 -23.84 -17.65
C GLU A 117 3.83 -22.72 -16.65
N PRO A 118 4.03 -23.07 -15.37
CA PRO A 118 4.30 -22.08 -14.31
C PRO A 118 5.59 -21.27 -14.56
N THR A 119 6.61 -21.89 -15.16
CA THR A 119 7.89 -21.23 -15.45
C THR A 119 7.76 -20.12 -16.49
N VAL A 120 7.01 -20.36 -17.58
CA VAL A 120 6.82 -19.38 -18.66
C VAL A 120 6.00 -18.18 -18.16
N PHE A 121 4.95 -18.44 -17.37
CA PHE A 121 4.16 -17.38 -16.76
C PHE A 121 4.99 -16.52 -15.81
N ARG A 122 5.82 -17.16 -14.98
CA ARG A 122 6.76 -16.48 -14.09
C ARG A 122 7.74 -15.57 -14.83
N ASP A 123 8.38 -16.08 -15.87
CA ASP A 123 9.38 -15.32 -16.65
C ASP A 123 8.74 -14.12 -17.34
N ARG A 124 7.51 -14.29 -17.83
CA ARG A 124 6.69 -13.20 -18.36
C ARG A 124 6.42 -12.14 -17.29
N CYS A 125 5.98 -12.55 -16.10
CA CYS A 125 5.75 -11.65 -14.98
C CYS A 125 7.01 -10.85 -14.63
N LEU A 126 8.19 -11.47 -14.56
CA LEU A 126 9.45 -10.76 -14.31
C LEU A 126 9.72 -9.67 -15.34
N ARG A 127 9.63 -10.00 -16.64
CA ARG A 127 9.86 -9.03 -17.73
C ARG A 127 8.85 -7.87 -17.72
N SER A 128 7.62 -8.13 -17.26
CA SER A 128 6.60 -7.08 -17.14
C SER A 128 6.92 -6.00 -16.09
N LEU A 129 7.91 -6.26 -15.24
CA LEU A 129 8.38 -5.36 -14.20
C LEU A 129 9.63 -4.57 -14.61
N ASP A 130 10.16 -4.77 -15.80
CA ASP A 130 11.29 -3.99 -16.29
C ASP A 130 10.88 -2.52 -16.51
N VAL A 131 11.68 -1.58 -16.02
CA VAL A 131 11.44 -0.14 -16.16
C VAL A 131 12.76 0.56 -16.46
N ASP A 132 12.76 1.49 -17.42
CA ASP A 132 13.93 2.30 -17.78
C ASP A 132 15.19 1.45 -18.12
N GLY A 133 14.98 0.23 -18.66
CA GLY A 133 16.06 -0.71 -18.97
C GLY A 133 16.64 -1.48 -17.78
N VAL A 134 16.07 -1.31 -16.59
CA VAL A 134 16.43 -2.02 -15.36
C VAL A 134 15.44 -3.16 -15.14
N SER A 135 15.97 -4.35 -14.84
CA SER A 135 15.18 -5.53 -14.48
C SER A 135 15.19 -5.79 -12.98
N VAL A 136 14.10 -6.36 -12.47
CA VAL A 136 14.00 -6.82 -11.08
C VAL A 136 14.88 -8.05 -10.82
N TYR A 137 15.10 -8.37 -9.55
CA TYR A 137 15.83 -9.59 -9.16
C TYR A 137 15.13 -10.85 -9.69
N GLN A 138 15.87 -11.69 -10.42
CA GLN A 138 15.29 -12.81 -11.17
C GLN A 138 14.82 -13.98 -10.30
N HIS A 139 15.24 -14.06 -9.03
CA HIS A 139 14.86 -15.14 -8.11
C HIS A 139 13.86 -14.72 -7.05
N ILE A 140 13.06 -13.66 -7.28
CA ILE A 140 11.94 -13.30 -6.41
C ILE A 140 10.94 -14.48 -6.35
N PRO A 141 10.66 -15.05 -5.15
CA PRO A 141 9.57 -15.99 -4.95
C PRO A 141 8.20 -15.38 -5.25
N HIS A 142 7.35 -16.14 -5.95
CA HIS A 142 5.94 -15.82 -6.20
C HIS A 142 5.70 -14.41 -6.77
N VAL A 143 6.56 -13.96 -7.70
CA VAL A 143 6.48 -12.64 -8.35
C VAL A 143 5.13 -12.40 -9.05
N GLU A 144 4.45 -13.46 -9.46
CA GLU A 144 3.12 -13.45 -10.05
C GLU A 144 2.09 -12.79 -9.12
N LEU A 145 2.24 -12.96 -7.80
CA LEU A 145 1.39 -12.28 -6.80
C LEU A 145 1.58 -10.77 -6.83
N PHE A 146 2.83 -10.30 -6.96
CA PHE A 146 3.10 -8.87 -7.08
C PHE A 146 2.54 -8.32 -8.40
N CYS A 147 2.70 -9.04 -9.51
CA CYS A 147 2.12 -8.67 -10.80
C CYS A 147 0.59 -8.61 -10.76
N LEU A 148 -0.06 -9.54 -10.04
CA LEU A 148 -1.51 -9.53 -9.83
C LEU A 148 -1.95 -8.30 -9.04
N ALA A 149 -1.31 -8.03 -7.90
CA ALA A 149 -1.60 -6.84 -7.10
C ALA A 149 -1.39 -5.55 -7.93
N ARG A 150 -0.31 -5.49 -8.72
CA ARG A 150 -0.04 -4.38 -9.62
C ARG A 150 -1.16 -4.21 -10.65
N MET A 151 -1.55 -5.26 -11.36
CA MET A 151 -2.65 -5.19 -12.33
C MET A 151 -3.96 -4.68 -11.69
N VAL A 152 -4.27 -5.11 -10.46
CA VAL A 152 -5.45 -4.62 -9.72
C VAL A 152 -5.34 -3.11 -9.46
N PHE A 153 -4.25 -2.66 -8.85
CA PHE A 153 -4.14 -1.28 -8.40
C PHE A 153 -3.69 -0.27 -9.45
N THR A 154 -3.12 -0.70 -10.58
CA THR A 154 -2.62 0.19 -11.65
C THR A 154 -3.37 0.05 -12.96
N THR A 155 -4.24 -0.96 -13.12
CA THR A 155 -4.93 -1.21 -14.39
C THR A 155 -6.43 -1.47 -14.21
N PHE A 156 -6.85 -2.14 -13.14
CA PHE A 156 -8.27 -2.26 -12.84
C PHE A 156 -8.84 -0.96 -12.24
N PHE A 157 -8.19 -0.42 -11.20
CA PHE A 157 -8.51 0.89 -10.64
C PHE A 157 -7.66 2.01 -11.28
N PRO A 158 -8.18 3.24 -11.47
CA PRO A 158 -9.52 3.70 -11.14
C PRO A 158 -10.58 3.22 -12.15
N ARG A 159 -11.86 3.14 -11.73
CA ARG A 159 -12.96 2.74 -12.63
C ARG A 159 -14.31 3.30 -12.20
N ILE A 160 -15.22 3.47 -13.16
CA ILE A 160 -16.63 3.75 -12.90
C ILE A 160 -17.41 2.44 -12.85
N ILE A 161 -18.07 2.17 -11.72
CA ILE A 161 -18.91 0.99 -11.49
C ILE A 161 -20.28 1.48 -11.04
N GLN A 162 -21.33 1.12 -11.78
CA GLN A 162 -22.72 1.55 -11.53
C GLN A 162 -22.88 3.08 -11.34
N GLY A 163 -22.07 3.87 -12.05
CA GLY A 163 -22.09 5.34 -11.97
C GLY A 163 -21.27 5.94 -10.83
N SER A 164 -20.68 5.12 -9.96
CA SER A 164 -19.76 5.55 -8.91
C SER A 164 -18.31 5.45 -9.38
N PHE A 165 -17.53 6.52 -9.19
CA PHE A 165 -16.09 6.49 -9.43
C PHE A 165 -15.40 5.84 -8.24
N ILE A 166 -14.73 4.71 -8.49
CA ILE A 166 -14.06 3.90 -7.48
C ILE A 166 -12.56 3.92 -7.75
N ASP A 167 -11.79 4.25 -6.73
CA ASP A 167 -10.34 4.25 -6.78
C ASP A 167 -9.69 3.97 -5.43
N CYS A 168 -8.50 3.37 -5.44
CA CYS A 168 -7.64 3.15 -4.28
C CYS A 168 -6.25 3.70 -4.56
N LYS A 169 -6.10 5.03 -4.44
CA LYS A 169 -4.86 5.75 -4.75
C LYS A 169 -3.74 5.36 -3.80
N TRP A 170 -4.07 5.09 -2.54
CA TRP A 170 -3.11 4.74 -1.51
C TRP A 170 -2.39 3.43 -1.83
N MET A 171 -3.14 2.38 -2.18
CA MET A 171 -2.52 1.13 -2.61
C MET A 171 -1.78 1.28 -3.94
N ARG A 172 -2.26 2.10 -4.87
CA ARG A 172 -1.53 2.40 -6.11
C ARG A 172 -0.15 3.01 -5.83
N VAL A 173 -0.07 3.99 -4.92
CA VAL A 173 1.21 4.59 -4.48
C VAL A 173 2.09 3.53 -3.84
N ARG A 174 1.56 2.72 -2.91
CA ARG A 174 2.32 1.63 -2.26
C ARG A 174 2.88 0.62 -3.25
N ILE A 175 2.08 0.20 -4.23
CA ILE A 175 2.50 -0.76 -5.26
C ILE A 175 3.60 -0.17 -6.13
N ASN A 176 3.46 1.08 -6.60
CA ASN A 176 4.49 1.70 -7.44
C ASN A 176 5.79 1.96 -6.66
N ALA A 177 5.69 2.41 -5.40
CA ALA A 177 6.85 2.56 -4.52
C ALA A 177 7.54 1.21 -4.26
N TYR A 178 6.78 0.14 -4.06
CA TYR A 178 7.35 -1.19 -3.89
C TYR A 178 7.94 -1.74 -5.20
N HIS A 179 7.34 -1.44 -6.36
CA HIS A 179 7.91 -1.76 -7.67
C HIS A 179 9.27 -1.08 -7.84
N GLN A 180 9.37 0.21 -7.50
CA GLN A 180 10.65 0.93 -7.49
C GLN A 180 11.67 0.23 -6.60
N ARG A 181 11.27 -0.17 -5.38
CA ARG A 181 12.13 -0.94 -4.46
C ARG A 181 12.62 -2.27 -5.04
N LEU A 182 11.80 -2.97 -5.83
CA LEU A 182 12.19 -4.25 -6.45
C LEU A 182 13.26 -4.09 -7.54
N LEU A 183 13.30 -2.95 -8.22
CA LEU A 183 14.30 -2.64 -9.25
C LEU A 183 15.66 -2.30 -8.65
N SER A 184 15.68 -1.73 -7.44
CA SER A 184 16.88 -1.18 -6.83
C SER A 184 17.88 -2.22 -6.31
N GLY A 185 17.44 -3.47 -6.13
CA GLY A 185 18.21 -4.46 -5.39
C GLY A 185 18.57 -3.99 -3.96
N VAL A 186 19.21 -4.86 -3.17
CA VAL A 186 19.70 -4.51 -1.82
C VAL A 186 21.00 -3.67 -1.89
N SER A 187 21.49 -3.41 -3.10
CA SER A 187 22.72 -2.69 -3.38
C SER A 187 22.48 -1.18 -3.44
N VAL A 188 23.21 -0.48 -2.58
CA VAL A 188 23.35 0.96 -2.31
C VAL A 188 23.75 1.82 -3.55
N GLY A 189 23.16 1.56 -4.72
CA GLY A 189 23.20 2.44 -5.89
C GLY A 189 22.00 3.38 -5.82
N ARG A 190 22.23 4.69 -5.87
CA ARG A 190 21.18 5.70 -5.74
C ARG A 190 20.06 5.44 -6.76
N LEU A 191 18.80 5.60 -6.33
CA LEU A 191 17.58 5.34 -7.11
C LEU A 191 17.31 6.33 -8.25
N VAL A 192 18.34 7.04 -8.72
CA VAL A 192 18.21 8.11 -9.72
C VAL A 192 17.89 7.54 -11.11
N ASP A 193 18.00 6.22 -11.29
CA ASP A 193 17.94 5.58 -12.61
C ASP A 193 16.53 5.13 -13.03
N THR A 194 15.49 5.31 -12.19
CA THR A 194 14.10 4.95 -12.53
C THR A 194 13.14 6.16 -12.49
N ILE A 195 13.38 7.11 -13.41
CA ILE A 195 12.63 8.37 -13.51
C ILE A 195 11.15 8.11 -13.79
N THR A 196 10.82 7.09 -14.59
CA THR A 196 9.43 6.80 -14.97
C THR A 196 8.56 6.47 -13.76
N LEU A 197 9.00 5.54 -12.90
CA LEU A 197 8.26 5.19 -11.69
C LEU A 197 8.29 6.33 -10.66
N GLN A 198 9.41 7.04 -10.52
CA GLN A 198 9.51 8.18 -9.60
C GLN A 198 8.45 9.25 -9.92
N ASN A 199 8.27 9.59 -11.20
CA ASN A 199 7.26 10.57 -11.62
C ASN A 199 5.83 10.08 -11.35
N VAL A 200 5.54 8.79 -11.60
CA VAL A 200 4.23 8.20 -11.30
C VAL A 200 3.94 8.23 -9.79
N ILE A 201 4.94 7.95 -8.96
CA ILE A 201 4.83 7.99 -7.50
C ILE A 201 4.60 9.42 -7.00
N GLU A 202 5.40 10.40 -7.43
CA GLU A 202 5.24 11.80 -7.01
C GLU A 202 3.87 12.36 -7.38
N LYS A 203 3.39 12.06 -8.60
CA LYS A 203 2.04 12.43 -9.04
C LYS A 203 0.98 11.81 -8.13
N GLY A 204 1.06 10.50 -7.88
CA GLY A 204 0.12 9.80 -7.02
C GLY A 204 0.15 10.28 -5.57
N LEU A 205 1.33 10.65 -5.05
CA LEU A 205 1.48 11.25 -3.72
C LEU A 205 0.78 12.60 -3.63
N THR A 206 0.91 13.44 -4.66
CA THR A 206 0.26 14.76 -4.71
C THR A 206 -1.26 14.60 -4.75
N GLU A 207 -1.78 13.78 -5.66
CA GLU A 207 -3.22 13.54 -5.81
C GLU A 207 -3.84 12.94 -4.53
N LEU A 208 -3.12 12.02 -3.88
CA LEU A 208 -3.58 11.40 -2.63
C LEU A 208 -3.51 12.38 -1.46
N GLU A 209 -2.46 13.21 -1.39
CA GLU A 209 -2.32 14.24 -0.35
C GLU A 209 -3.47 15.24 -0.41
N ASP A 210 -3.82 15.71 -1.61
CA ASP A 210 -4.94 16.63 -1.82
C ASP A 210 -6.27 16.03 -1.32
N GLU A 211 -6.50 14.73 -1.55
CA GLU A 211 -7.69 14.03 -1.06
C GLU A 211 -7.66 13.84 0.46
N ILE A 212 -6.54 13.41 1.02
CA ILE A 212 -6.38 13.11 2.45
C ILE A 212 -6.57 14.37 3.31
N PHE A 213 -6.03 15.52 2.86
CA PHE A 213 -6.08 16.79 3.59
C PHE A 213 -7.23 17.71 3.13
N ALA A 214 -8.08 17.28 2.20
CA ALA A 214 -9.29 18.02 1.84
C ALA A 214 -10.18 18.27 3.07
N PRO A 215 -10.88 19.42 3.15
CA PRO A 215 -11.82 19.69 4.24
C PRO A 215 -12.94 18.65 4.38
N THR A 216 -13.25 17.93 3.29
CA THR A 216 -14.27 16.87 3.23
C THR A 216 -13.74 15.48 3.58
N SER A 217 -12.45 15.34 3.87
CA SER A 217 -11.82 14.06 4.17
C SER A 217 -12.33 13.47 5.48
N SER A 218 -12.81 12.23 5.43
CA SER A 218 -13.28 11.46 6.59
C SER A 218 -12.17 10.68 7.31
N LEU A 219 -10.92 10.80 6.85
CA LEU A 219 -9.78 10.06 7.41
C LEU A 219 -9.35 10.63 8.77
N SER A 220 -9.00 9.72 9.68
CA SER A 220 -8.58 10.08 11.03
C SER A 220 -7.22 10.78 11.06
N THR A 221 -6.88 11.38 12.19
CA THR A 221 -5.56 11.97 12.42
C THR A 221 -4.44 10.93 12.27
N GLU A 222 -4.69 9.70 12.71
CA GLU A 222 -3.76 8.57 12.60
C GLU A 222 -3.51 8.20 11.13
N SER A 223 -4.56 8.08 10.31
CA SER A 223 -4.41 7.85 8.87
C SER A 223 -3.60 8.98 8.21
N LYS A 224 -3.90 10.25 8.52
CA LYS A 224 -3.15 11.39 7.98
C LYS A 224 -1.66 11.34 8.36
N ALA A 225 -1.35 11.00 9.62
CA ALA A 225 0.01 10.82 10.08
C ALA A 225 0.69 9.62 9.39
N GLN A 226 -0.02 8.50 9.21
CA GLN A 226 0.48 7.33 8.49
C GLN A 226 0.84 7.65 7.04
N PHE A 227 -0.01 8.40 6.33
CA PHE A 227 0.28 8.84 4.97
C PHE A 227 1.58 9.65 4.91
N LEU A 228 1.75 10.64 5.80
CA LEU A 228 2.95 11.48 5.83
C LEU A 228 4.22 10.66 6.14
N LEU A 229 4.12 9.65 7.01
CA LEU A 229 5.23 8.73 7.29
C LEU A 229 5.56 7.84 6.08
N GLU A 230 4.56 7.33 5.37
CA GLU A 230 4.77 6.56 4.14
C GLU A 230 5.39 7.44 3.04
N LYS A 231 4.91 8.68 2.88
CA LYS A 231 5.49 9.68 1.98
C LYS A 231 6.96 9.97 2.32
N ALA A 232 7.26 10.18 3.60
CA ALA A 232 8.64 10.36 4.07
C ALA A 232 9.52 9.14 3.74
N GLN A 233 9.02 7.93 3.95
CA GLN A 233 9.75 6.69 3.70
C GLN A 233 10.07 6.51 2.20
N ILE A 234 9.14 6.88 1.32
CA ILE A 234 9.35 6.92 -0.13
C ILE A 234 10.44 7.94 -0.49
N HIS A 235 10.38 9.16 0.07
CA HIS A 235 11.41 10.16 -0.18
C HIS A 235 12.80 9.74 0.33
N ILE A 236 12.90 9.09 1.50
CA ILE A 236 14.17 8.51 2.00
C ILE A 236 14.70 7.49 1.01
N MET A 237 13.84 6.57 0.57
CA MET A 237 14.20 5.55 -0.41
C MET A 237 14.77 6.19 -1.69
N GLN A 238 14.15 7.28 -2.16
CA GLN A 238 14.59 8.05 -3.34
C GLN A 238 15.78 8.99 -3.10
N GLY A 239 16.30 9.09 -1.86
CA GLY A 239 17.39 9.99 -1.51
C GLY A 239 17.00 11.47 -1.44
N LEU A 240 15.72 11.78 -1.30
CA LEU A 240 15.16 13.13 -1.18
C LEU A 240 15.04 13.55 0.30
N ASP A 241 16.18 13.55 1.01
CA ASP A 241 16.24 13.71 2.47
C ASP A 241 15.57 15.00 2.99
N ILE A 242 15.64 16.10 2.23
CA ILE A 242 15.01 17.37 2.59
C ILE A 242 13.48 17.24 2.59
N LYS A 243 12.91 16.61 1.56
CA LYS A 243 11.46 16.38 1.49
C LYS A 243 11.02 15.42 2.58
N ALA A 244 11.77 14.32 2.78
CA ALA A 244 11.48 13.36 3.84
C ALA A 244 11.45 14.00 5.22
N LYS A 245 12.39 14.92 5.50
CA LYS A 245 12.42 15.66 6.77
C LYS A 245 11.17 16.53 6.94
N ASP A 246 10.73 17.24 5.90
CA ASP A 246 9.51 18.03 5.93
C ASP A 246 8.28 17.16 6.21
N ASP A 247 8.15 16.02 5.53
CA ASP A 247 7.05 15.08 5.75
C ASP A 247 7.01 14.54 7.19
N VAL A 248 8.16 14.20 7.78
CA VAL A 248 8.25 13.79 9.19
C VAL A 248 7.83 14.92 10.13
N GLN A 249 8.23 16.17 9.86
CA GLN A 249 7.81 17.33 10.64
C GLN A 249 6.29 17.54 10.55
N ARG A 250 5.70 17.40 9.36
CA ARG A 250 4.25 17.47 9.17
C ARG A 250 3.53 16.32 9.87
N ALA A 251 4.08 15.10 9.86
CA ALA A 251 3.50 13.95 10.56
C ALA A 251 3.48 14.18 12.08
N THR A 252 4.55 14.76 12.60
CA THR A 252 4.72 15.14 14.00
C THR A 252 3.69 16.19 14.41
N ALA A 253 3.54 17.25 13.63
CA ALA A 253 2.52 18.27 13.85
C ALA A 253 1.10 17.71 13.77
N THR A 254 0.82 16.85 12.78
CA THR A 254 -0.50 16.23 12.57
C THR A 254 -0.90 15.32 13.73
N SER A 255 0.01 14.44 14.17
CA SER A 255 -0.24 13.51 15.27
C SER A 255 -0.20 14.16 16.66
N GLY A 256 0.41 15.34 16.78
CA GLY A 256 0.71 15.97 18.07
C GLY A 256 1.79 15.23 18.86
N LEU A 257 2.56 14.35 18.21
CA LEU A 257 3.72 13.70 18.80
C LEU A 257 4.80 14.76 19.06
N SER A 258 5.44 14.73 20.22
CA SER A 258 6.64 15.52 20.49
C SER A 258 7.82 14.58 20.63
N TYR A 259 8.93 14.86 19.93
CA TYR A 259 10.15 14.10 20.10
C TYR A 259 11.38 14.99 20.14
N ALA A 260 12.40 14.53 20.87
CA ALA A 260 13.72 15.16 20.94
C ALA A 260 14.80 14.10 20.74
N LEU A 261 15.75 14.41 19.87
CA LEU A 261 16.91 13.57 19.60
C LEU A 261 18.07 14.07 20.47
N SER A 262 18.63 13.22 21.31
CA SER A 262 19.73 13.58 22.21
C SER A 262 20.80 12.49 22.26
N GLY A 263 21.99 12.84 22.74
CA GLY A 263 23.05 11.89 23.04
C GLY A 263 22.96 11.46 24.51
N ALA A 264 22.99 10.15 24.77
CA ALA A 264 23.12 9.60 26.11
C ALA A 264 24.20 8.51 26.15
N LEU A 265 24.91 8.41 27.27
CA LEU A 265 25.84 7.31 27.50
C LEU A 265 25.06 6.02 27.74
N GLY A 266 25.46 4.94 27.06
CA GLY A 266 24.85 3.63 27.26
C GLY A 266 25.71 2.47 26.75
N LYS A 267 25.31 1.26 27.11
CA LYS A 267 25.91 0.00 26.65
C LYS A 267 25.09 -0.61 25.53
N ARG A 268 25.74 -1.12 24.48
CA ARG A 268 25.04 -1.80 23.36
C ARG A 268 24.90 -3.31 23.60
N THR A 269 25.76 -3.89 24.43
CA THR A 269 25.74 -5.32 24.74
C THR A 269 25.93 -5.54 26.23
N LYS A 270 25.45 -6.70 26.71
CA LYS A 270 25.54 -7.10 28.13
C LYS A 270 26.97 -7.12 28.69
N PHE A 271 27.96 -7.40 27.85
CA PHE A 271 29.37 -7.56 28.25
C PHE A 271 30.23 -6.30 28.06
N GLN A 272 29.65 -5.21 27.55
CA GLN A 272 30.38 -3.96 27.38
C GLN A 272 30.70 -3.34 28.76
N GLN A 273 31.97 -3.02 28.99
CA GLN A 273 32.40 -2.46 30.29
C GLN A 273 32.16 -0.94 30.36
N ASN A 274 32.52 -0.20 29.31
CA ASN A 274 32.43 1.26 29.25
C ASN A 274 31.17 1.73 28.53
N ASP A 275 30.58 2.83 28.98
CA ASP A 275 29.46 3.43 28.27
C ASP A 275 29.96 4.25 27.08
N ILE A 276 29.27 4.14 25.95
CA ILE A 276 29.57 4.93 24.75
C ILE A 276 28.39 5.85 24.45
N SER A 277 28.67 6.98 23.79
CA SER A 277 27.61 7.90 23.36
C SER A 277 26.69 7.19 22.36
N GLN A 278 25.40 7.22 22.64
CA GLN A 278 24.34 6.65 21.81
C GLN A 278 23.28 7.72 21.53
N LEU A 279 22.67 7.60 20.37
CA LEU A 279 21.55 8.45 19.98
C LEU A 279 20.28 7.92 20.64
N VAL A 280 19.59 8.77 21.40
CA VAL A 280 18.34 8.44 22.09
C VAL A 280 17.24 9.36 21.58
N VAL A 281 16.09 8.77 21.31
CA VAL A 281 14.86 9.49 20.97
C VAL A 281 13.99 9.54 22.22
N PHE A 282 13.79 10.73 22.76
CA PHE A 282 12.73 10.98 23.73
C PHE A 282 11.46 11.28 22.96
N ALA A 283 10.39 10.52 23.19
CA ALA A 283 9.11 10.71 22.52
C ALA A 283 7.98 10.80 23.54
N LYS A 284 7.04 11.73 23.33
CA LYS A 284 5.85 11.94 24.13
C LYS A 284 4.65 12.07 23.20
N SER A 285 3.67 11.18 23.34
CA SER A 285 2.39 11.27 22.63
C SER A 285 1.52 12.38 23.22
N ARG A 286 0.58 12.88 22.40
CA ARG A 286 -0.47 13.78 22.89
C ARG A 286 -1.29 13.06 23.96
N ASP A 287 -1.47 13.68 25.12
CA ASP A 287 -2.36 13.18 26.16
C ASP A 287 -3.81 13.58 25.82
N PRO A 288 -4.72 12.62 25.56
CA PRO A 288 -6.10 12.92 25.18
C PRO A 288 -6.89 13.62 26.31
N ASN A 289 -6.41 13.58 27.56
CA ASN A 289 -7.09 14.20 28.71
C ASN A 289 -6.56 15.61 29.06
N TYR A 290 -5.54 16.10 28.36
CA TYR A 290 -5.01 17.45 28.55
C TYR A 290 -5.57 18.37 27.46
N SER A 291 -6.88 18.66 27.51
CA SER A 291 -7.40 19.86 26.88
C SER A 291 -6.90 21.06 27.68
N SER A 292 -6.11 21.93 27.02
CA SER A 292 -5.52 23.14 27.59
C SER A 292 -6.56 24.09 28.19
N THR A 293 -6.85 23.92 29.47
CA THR A 293 -7.13 25.04 30.37
C THR A 293 -5.79 25.63 30.78
N GLU A 294 -5.68 26.97 30.80
CA GLU A 294 -4.50 27.81 31.09
C GLU A 294 -3.68 28.16 29.82
N ASN A 295 -3.50 29.41 29.37
CA ASN A 295 -3.58 30.72 30.04
C ASN A 295 -3.86 31.86 29.03
N SER A 296 -4.86 32.69 29.33
CA SER A 296 -4.95 34.10 28.88
C SER A 296 -5.42 34.98 30.03
N THR A 297 -4.73 34.90 31.17
CA THR A 297 -4.75 35.95 32.18
C THR A 297 -3.34 36.08 32.70
N ASN A 298 -2.60 37.05 32.15
CA ASN A 298 -1.90 38.07 32.93
C ASN A 298 -1.10 39.00 31.99
N SER A 299 -1.66 40.18 31.80
CA SER A 299 -0.95 41.46 31.83
C SER A 299 -1.79 42.38 32.72
N PRO A 300 -1.28 43.49 33.31
CA PRO A 300 0.10 43.97 33.36
C PRO A 300 0.58 44.31 34.79
N GLU A 301 1.90 44.34 35.00
CA GLU A 301 2.66 45.43 35.65
C GLU A 301 4.16 45.20 35.45
#